data_AF-A0A1I7TC82-F1
#
_entry.id   AF-A0A1I7TC82-F1
#
_cell.length_a   1.000
_cell.length_b   1.000
_cell.length_c   1.000
_cell.angle_alpha   90.00
_cell.angle_beta   90.00
_cell.angle_gamma   90.00
#
_symmetry.space_group_name_H-M   'P 1'
#
loop_
_entity.id
_entity.type
_entity.pdbx_description
1 polymer ?
#
loop_
_entity_poly.entity_id
_entity_poly.type
_entity_poly.pdbx_seq_one_letter_code
_entity_poly.pdbx_strand_id
1 'polypeptide(L)'
;MQKNEPQQDASKKRIQMIAKRQLEEERQQMENLKISDSSSSTQPEKEQELEHSSAISKVLYTSELLGEDHVGTRAELLEDIKHFLIEQIKESDDENDKIIAAVLMLYSLNKSQTRDTAVETISRYCQNILENPGVEKFVNIRLGNKAYQERIAPAVGAREFLEAIGFTPKTDNGEAYLVFTKSSDAHLVEAIGALREGQSVPIKVARNLEVFRLKPGQQPKAPKLGPEFFNRTTAELKAEQKNREIQVERMLTLRTKEMRQKDEQLANYSYKYTMIRVRLPGNYLIQGVFGCHEPFSAVRLFVSSALSPSLATAEFTLRDAVSQMVEDENLSLAQLSLAPAALLHLILADTNIDEGDVIADEYVERIRELE
;
A
#
# COMPACT_ATOMS: atom_id res chain seq x y z
N MET A 1 49.06 -36.27 -38.44
CA MET A 1 47.97 -35.49 -37.80
C MET A 1 46.65 -36.20 -38.04
N GLN A 2 46.11 -36.91 -37.05
CA GLN A 2 44.71 -37.34 -37.01
C GLN A 2 44.23 -37.17 -35.56
N LYS A 3 43.21 -36.32 -35.37
CA LYS A 3 42.62 -35.94 -34.08
C LYS A 3 41.59 -36.98 -33.63
N ASN A 4 41.75 -37.51 -32.42
CA ASN A 4 40.73 -38.27 -31.69
C ASN A 4 39.87 -37.30 -30.86
N GLU A 5 38.84 -36.69 -31.45
CA GLU A 5 37.83 -35.90 -30.71
C GLU A 5 36.39 -36.10 -31.23
N PRO A 6 35.75 -37.27 -31.03
CA PRO A 6 34.27 -37.30 -31.01
C PRO A 6 33.65 -37.93 -29.75
N GLN A 7 34.41 -38.64 -28.92
CA GLN A 7 33.83 -39.53 -27.90
C GLN A 7 33.47 -38.84 -26.58
N GLN A 8 34.20 -37.77 -26.19
CA GLN A 8 33.95 -37.06 -24.93
C GLN A 8 32.72 -36.14 -24.99
N ASP A 9 32.40 -35.59 -26.16
CA ASP A 9 31.29 -34.64 -26.35
C ASP A 9 29.93 -35.36 -26.39
N ALA A 10 29.90 -36.57 -26.96
CA ALA A 10 28.75 -37.48 -26.88
C ALA A 10 28.46 -37.91 -25.43
N SER A 11 29.49 -38.16 -24.63
CA SER A 11 29.34 -38.52 -23.20
C SER A 11 28.76 -37.37 -22.38
N LYS A 12 29.23 -36.13 -22.59
CA LYS A 12 28.67 -34.94 -21.92
C LYS A 12 27.22 -34.69 -22.28
N LYS A 13 26.86 -34.82 -23.57
CA LYS A 13 25.46 -34.69 -24.02
C LYS A 13 24.56 -35.79 -23.44
N ARG A 14 25.08 -37.02 -23.29
CA ARG A 14 24.33 -38.12 -22.68
C ARG A 14 24.08 -37.89 -21.19
N ILE A 15 25.08 -37.40 -20.46
CA ILE A 15 24.96 -37.03 -19.04
C ILE A 15 23.96 -35.87 -18.88
N GLN A 16 24.02 -34.85 -19.72
CA GLN A 16 23.05 -33.74 -19.72
C GLN A 16 21.62 -34.21 -20.02
N MET A 17 21.45 -35.12 -20.98
CA MET A 17 20.13 -35.64 -21.35
C MET A 17 19.52 -36.49 -20.22
N ILE A 18 20.35 -37.30 -19.54
CA ILE A 18 19.92 -38.09 -18.37
C ILE A 18 19.53 -37.17 -17.22
N ALA A 19 20.35 -36.16 -16.91
CA ALA A 19 20.06 -35.19 -15.85
C ALA A 19 18.77 -34.38 -16.14
N LYS A 20 18.57 -33.97 -17.39
CA LYS A 20 17.37 -33.22 -17.79
C LYS A 20 16.10 -34.07 -17.69
N ARG A 21 16.20 -35.36 -18.05
CA ARG A 21 15.08 -36.31 -17.96
C ARG A 21 14.71 -36.61 -16.51
N GLN A 22 15.69 -36.80 -15.63
CA GLN A 22 15.44 -37.01 -14.20
C GLN A 22 14.76 -35.78 -13.55
N LEU A 23 15.22 -34.56 -13.90
CA LEU A 23 14.59 -33.32 -13.44
C LEU A 23 13.13 -33.16 -13.92
N GLU A 24 12.84 -33.62 -15.14
CA GLU A 24 11.49 -33.54 -15.71
C GLU A 24 10.56 -34.60 -15.08
N GLU A 25 11.08 -35.80 -14.80
CA GLU A 25 10.38 -36.86 -14.06
C GLU A 25 10.10 -36.44 -12.59
N GLU A 26 11.04 -35.80 -11.90
CA GLU A 26 10.81 -35.21 -10.56
C GLU A 26 9.77 -34.09 -10.60
N ARG A 27 9.79 -33.25 -11.64
CA ARG A 27 8.80 -32.17 -11.81
C ARG A 27 7.39 -32.71 -12.02
N GLN A 28 7.25 -33.78 -12.81
CA GLN A 28 5.98 -34.47 -13.02
C GLN A 28 5.50 -35.19 -11.75
N GLN A 29 6.41 -35.77 -10.95
CA GLN A 29 6.05 -36.35 -9.64
C GLN A 29 5.57 -35.28 -8.66
N MET A 30 6.21 -34.11 -8.62
CA MET A 30 5.74 -32.97 -7.80
C MET A 30 4.39 -32.41 -8.28
N GLU A 31 4.15 -32.37 -9.59
CA GLU A 31 2.83 -31.97 -10.13
C GLU A 31 1.75 -33.00 -9.79
N ASN A 32 2.04 -34.31 -9.85
CA ASN A 32 1.10 -35.35 -9.44
C ASN A 32 0.81 -35.34 -7.94
N LEU A 33 1.80 -35.06 -7.08
CA LEU A 33 1.59 -34.90 -5.63
C LEU A 33 0.71 -33.68 -5.31
N LYS A 34 0.84 -32.58 -6.07
CA LYS A 34 -0.05 -31.41 -5.97
C LYS A 34 -1.49 -31.71 -6.39
N ILE A 35 -1.68 -32.62 -7.35
CA ILE A 35 -3.02 -33.02 -7.80
C ILE A 35 -3.69 -33.93 -6.77
N SER A 36 -2.95 -34.81 -6.07
CA SER A 36 -3.54 -35.65 -5.01
C SER A 36 -4.02 -34.87 -3.78
N ASP A 37 -3.34 -33.79 -3.40
CA ASP A 37 -3.74 -32.91 -2.28
C ASP A 37 -5.03 -32.10 -2.56
N SER A 38 -5.47 -32.03 -3.82
CA SER A 38 -6.71 -31.33 -4.20
C SER A 38 -8.01 -32.12 -3.92
N SER A 39 -7.90 -33.37 -3.45
CA SER A 39 -9.04 -34.28 -3.24
C SER A 39 -9.46 -34.48 -1.78
N SER A 40 -8.83 -33.82 -0.81
CA SER A 40 -9.34 -33.71 0.56
C SER A 40 -9.86 -32.30 0.81
N SER A 41 -11.18 -32.14 0.75
CA SER A 41 -11.89 -30.92 1.13
C SER A 41 -11.70 -30.61 2.60
N THR A 42 -10.63 -29.89 2.91
CA THR A 42 -10.50 -29.13 4.16
C THR A 42 -10.26 -27.70 3.71
N GLN A 43 -11.20 -26.80 4.04
CA GLN A 43 -11.06 -25.38 3.73
C GLN A 43 -9.67 -24.90 4.19
N PRO A 44 -8.91 -24.18 3.35
CA PRO A 44 -7.71 -23.52 3.85
C PRO A 44 -8.16 -22.49 4.88
N GLU A 45 -7.90 -22.77 6.16
CA GLU A 45 -7.96 -21.77 7.23
C GLU A 45 -7.12 -20.58 6.75
N LYS A 46 -7.76 -19.42 6.58
CA LYS A 46 -7.09 -18.17 6.19
C LYS A 46 -5.92 -17.96 7.15
N GLU A 47 -4.71 -17.83 6.61
CA GLU A 47 -3.56 -17.28 7.33
C GLU A 47 -4.01 -15.99 8.00
N GLN A 48 -4.08 -15.99 9.34
CA GLN A 48 -4.43 -14.77 10.09
C GLN A 48 -3.23 -13.83 10.01
N GLU A 49 -3.22 -12.96 9.00
CA GLU A 49 -2.41 -11.76 9.02
C GLU A 49 -2.83 -10.94 10.25
N LEU A 50 -2.01 -10.91 11.31
CA LEU A 50 -2.20 -9.97 12.42
C LEU A 50 -1.99 -8.56 11.85
N GLU A 51 -3.08 -7.86 11.54
CA GLU A 51 -3.01 -6.52 10.93
C GLU A 51 -2.23 -5.53 11.82
N HIS A 52 -2.36 -5.66 13.14
CA HIS A 52 -1.67 -4.83 14.12
C HIS A 52 -1.64 -5.52 15.49
N SER A 53 -0.72 -5.11 16.37
CA SER A 53 -0.73 -5.56 17.76
C SER A 53 -1.94 -5.00 18.51
N SER A 54 -2.38 -5.69 19.57
CA SER A 54 -3.41 -5.20 20.51
C SER A 54 -3.06 -3.87 21.19
N ALA A 55 -1.81 -3.42 21.06
CA ALA A 55 -1.38 -2.08 21.44
C ALA A 55 -2.05 -0.97 20.61
N ILE A 56 -2.49 -1.26 19.39
CA ILE A 56 -3.18 -0.34 18.50
C ILE A 56 -4.68 -0.61 18.63
N SER A 57 -5.43 0.37 19.14
CA SER A 57 -6.88 0.25 19.33
C SER A 57 -7.64 0.34 18.01
N LYS A 58 -7.22 1.25 17.13
CA LYS A 58 -7.78 1.48 15.79
C LYS A 58 -6.69 1.98 14.85
N VAL A 59 -6.65 1.43 13.64
CA VAL A 59 -5.84 1.97 12.54
C VAL A 59 -6.73 2.91 11.74
N LEU A 60 -6.32 4.16 11.64
CA LEU A 60 -7.00 5.19 10.86
C LEU A 60 -6.10 5.66 9.73
N TYR A 61 -6.69 6.34 8.76
CA TYR A 61 -6.02 6.80 7.57
C TYR A 61 -6.36 8.26 7.30
N THR A 62 -5.46 8.91 6.57
CA THR A 62 -5.60 10.29 6.10
C THR A 62 -5.18 10.37 4.63
N SER A 63 -5.57 11.46 3.98
CA SER A 63 -5.28 11.76 2.59
C SER A 63 -4.98 13.25 2.46
N GLU A 64 -3.87 13.59 1.81
CA GLU A 64 -3.49 14.98 1.54
C GLU A 64 -4.61 15.75 0.81
N LEU A 65 -5.41 15.06 0.00
CA LEU A 65 -6.54 15.65 -0.71
C LEU A 65 -7.62 16.23 0.23
N LEU A 66 -7.86 15.60 1.38
CA LEU A 66 -8.88 16.04 2.35
C LEU A 66 -8.27 16.86 3.50
N GLY A 67 -6.94 16.99 3.54
CA GLY A 67 -6.20 17.57 4.65
C GLY A 67 -5.77 16.53 5.69
N GLU A 68 -4.67 16.84 6.38
CA GLU A 68 -4.06 15.92 7.36
C GLU A 68 -4.93 15.69 8.61
N ASP A 69 -5.78 16.67 8.94
CA ASP A 69 -6.72 16.60 10.07
C ASP A 69 -7.94 15.70 9.80
N HIS A 70 -8.23 15.40 8.53
CA HIS A 70 -9.34 14.53 8.17
C HIS A 70 -8.91 13.06 8.29
N VAL A 71 -9.33 12.44 9.40
CA VAL A 71 -8.92 11.08 9.78
C VAL A 71 -10.13 10.17 9.91
N GLY A 72 -10.09 9.01 9.25
CA GLY A 72 -11.18 8.03 9.29
C GLY A 72 -10.71 6.61 9.03
N THR A 73 -11.64 5.65 9.08
CA THR A 73 -11.37 4.31 8.56
C THR A 73 -11.15 4.37 7.05
N ARG A 74 -10.53 3.34 6.47
CA ARG A 74 -10.30 3.30 5.02
C ARG A 74 -11.60 3.43 4.22
N ALA A 75 -12.70 2.85 4.70
CA ALA A 75 -13.98 2.90 4.01
C ALA A 75 -14.63 4.29 4.07
N GLU A 76 -14.63 4.91 5.25
CA GLU A 76 -15.12 6.29 5.43
C GLU A 76 -14.30 7.27 4.57
N LEU A 77 -12.97 7.18 4.64
CA LEU A 77 -12.07 8.05 3.89
C LEU A 77 -12.29 7.94 2.37
N LEU A 78 -12.55 6.74 1.84
CA LEU A 78 -12.83 6.56 0.41
C LEU A 78 -14.18 7.17 0.00
N GLU A 79 -15.20 7.12 0.86
CA GLU A 79 -16.47 7.78 0.60
C GLU A 79 -16.35 9.31 0.68
N ASP A 80 -15.56 9.82 1.63
CA ASP A 80 -15.29 11.25 1.76
C ASP A 80 -14.49 11.77 0.55
N ILE A 81 -13.46 11.04 0.09
CA ILE A 81 -12.72 11.33 -1.15
C ILE A 81 -13.68 11.37 -2.34
N LYS A 82 -14.60 10.41 -2.42
CA LYS A 82 -15.59 10.37 -3.50
C LYS A 82 -16.51 11.58 -3.46
N HIS A 83 -17.02 11.96 -2.29
CA HIS A 83 -17.86 13.14 -2.15
C HIS A 83 -17.12 14.41 -2.57
N PHE A 84 -15.91 14.60 -2.04
CA PHE A 84 -15.06 15.74 -2.36
C PHE A 84 -14.78 15.84 -3.87
N LEU A 85 -14.40 14.75 -4.53
CA LEU A 85 -14.12 14.76 -5.97
C LEU A 85 -15.38 15.03 -6.81
N ILE A 86 -16.55 14.53 -6.40
CA ILE A 86 -17.82 14.82 -7.07
C ILE A 86 -18.18 16.31 -6.93
N GLU A 87 -17.94 16.90 -5.76
CA GLU A 87 -18.16 18.31 -5.49
C GLU A 87 -17.22 19.18 -6.33
N GLN A 88 -15.93 18.84 -6.38
CA GLN A 88 -14.95 19.50 -7.27
C GLN A 88 -15.36 19.49 -8.74
N ILE A 89 -15.89 18.35 -9.24
CA ILE A 89 -16.36 18.25 -10.63
C ILE A 89 -17.56 19.16 -10.90
N LYS A 90 -18.44 19.35 -9.91
CA LYS A 90 -19.64 20.18 -10.03
C LYS A 90 -19.33 21.67 -9.91
N GLU A 91 -18.42 22.04 -9.01
CA GLU A 91 -18.14 23.43 -8.67
C GLU A 91 -17.06 24.06 -9.55
N SER A 92 -16.12 23.28 -10.10
CA SER A 92 -15.10 23.83 -10.98
C SER A 92 -15.70 24.31 -12.30
N ASP A 93 -15.23 25.44 -12.81
CA ASP A 93 -15.48 25.89 -14.18
C ASP A 93 -14.40 25.41 -15.16
N ASP A 94 -13.24 24.97 -14.66
CA ASP A 94 -12.15 24.46 -15.48
C ASP A 94 -12.40 22.98 -15.82
N GLU A 95 -12.41 22.68 -17.12
CA GLU A 95 -12.61 21.33 -17.62
C GLU A 95 -11.43 20.41 -17.27
N ASN A 96 -10.22 20.94 -17.16
CA ASN A 96 -9.04 20.16 -16.78
C ASN A 96 -9.14 19.67 -15.34
N ASP A 97 -9.63 20.50 -14.42
CA ASP A 97 -9.87 20.11 -13.04
C ASP A 97 -10.91 18.98 -12.94
N LYS A 98 -11.98 19.08 -13.75
CA LYS A 98 -13.01 18.01 -13.83
C LYS A 98 -12.42 16.71 -14.34
N ILE A 99 -11.57 16.78 -15.37
CA ILE A 99 -10.87 15.62 -15.93
C ILE A 99 -9.98 14.99 -14.85
N ILE A 100 -9.17 15.80 -14.16
CA ILE A 100 -8.26 15.32 -13.10
C ILE A 100 -9.07 14.67 -11.98
N ALA A 101 -10.12 15.31 -11.48
CA ALA A 101 -10.96 14.76 -10.42
C ALA A 101 -11.61 13.43 -10.82
N ALA A 102 -12.10 13.31 -12.06
CA ALA A 102 -12.66 12.05 -12.55
C ALA A 102 -11.61 10.93 -12.72
N VAL A 103 -10.38 11.29 -13.14
CA VAL A 103 -9.23 10.35 -13.17
C VAL A 103 -8.89 9.88 -11.75
N LEU A 104 -8.84 10.78 -10.77
CA LEU A 104 -8.60 10.42 -9.37
C LEU A 104 -9.68 9.47 -8.84
N MET A 105 -10.96 9.68 -9.18
CA MET A 105 -12.04 8.75 -8.83
C MET A 105 -11.83 7.37 -9.45
N LEU A 106 -11.47 7.32 -10.74
CA LEU A 106 -11.21 6.07 -11.46
C LEU A 106 -10.11 5.24 -10.81
N TYR A 107 -9.00 5.88 -10.42
CA TYR A 107 -7.86 5.17 -9.85
C TYR A 107 -8.00 4.86 -8.36
N SER A 108 -8.76 5.67 -7.60
CA SER A 108 -8.84 5.53 -6.14
C SER A 108 -9.99 4.65 -5.67
N LEU A 109 -11.09 4.61 -6.43
CA LEU A 109 -12.36 4.01 -6.00
C LEU A 109 -12.70 2.70 -6.69
N ASN A 110 -11.80 2.19 -7.56
CA ASN A 110 -12.03 0.97 -8.34
C ASN A 110 -10.91 -0.05 -8.14
N LYS A 111 -11.27 -1.34 -8.29
CA LYS A 111 -10.28 -2.41 -8.41
C LYS A 111 -9.53 -2.29 -9.74
N SER A 112 -8.27 -2.74 -9.78
CA SER A 112 -7.41 -2.69 -10.98
C SER A 112 -8.15 -3.20 -12.23
N GLN A 113 -8.75 -4.38 -12.18
CA GLN A 113 -9.44 -4.96 -13.34
C GLN A 113 -10.56 -4.07 -13.88
N THR A 114 -11.42 -3.52 -13.01
CA THR A 114 -12.53 -2.63 -13.39
C THR A 114 -11.99 -1.34 -14.00
N ARG A 115 -11.00 -0.72 -13.33
CA ARG A 115 -10.33 0.49 -13.79
C ARG A 115 -9.70 0.29 -15.17
N ASP A 116 -8.86 -0.73 -15.32
CA ASP A 116 -8.09 -0.97 -16.54
C ASP A 116 -9.02 -1.24 -17.73
N THR A 117 -10.10 -1.98 -17.48
CA THR A 117 -11.14 -2.26 -18.48
C THR A 117 -11.87 -0.99 -18.91
N ALA A 118 -12.18 -0.09 -17.97
CA ALA A 118 -12.82 1.19 -18.26
C ALA A 118 -11.88 2.13 -19.01
N VAL A 119 -10.64 2.29 -18.54
CA VAL A 119 -9.59 3.13 -19.17
C VAL A 119 -9.35 2.72 -20.61
N GLU A 120 -9.23 1.42 -20.89
CA GLU A 120 -9.03 0.91 -22.26
C GLU A 120 -10.24 1.24 -23.16
N THR A 121 -11.46 1.08 -22.63
CA THR A 121 -12.69 1.32 -23.39
C THR A 121 -12.90 2.80 -23.69
N ILE A 122 -12.72 3.67 -22.70
CA ILE A 122 -12.81 5.13 -22.86
C ILE A 122 -11.74 5.60 -23.84
N SER A 123 -10.50 5.14 -23.69
CA SER A 123 -9.42 5.44 -24.63
C SER A 123 -9.82 5.09 -26.06
N ARG A 124 -10.47 3.94 -26.27
CA ARG A 124 -10.94 3.52 -27.60
C ARG A 124 -12.08 4.40 -28.12
N TYR A 125 -13.00 4.85 -27.26
CA TYR A 125 -14.04 5.80 -27.68
C TYR A 125 -13.43 7.11 -28.15
N CYS A 126 -12.51 7.69 -27.38
CA CYS A 126 -11.82 8.92 -27.76
C CYS A 126 -10.98 8.76 -29.05
N GLN A 127 -10.24 7.65 -29.16
CA GLN A 127 -9.45 7.31 -30.34
C GLN A 127 -10.32 7.21 -31.62
N ASN A 128 -11.50 6.57 -31.53
CA ASN A 128 -12.40 6.44 -32.66
C ASN A 128 -12.90 7.80 -33.18
N ILE A 129 -13.13 8.77 -32.27
CA ILE A 129 -13.51 10.14 -32.63
C ILE A 129 -12.35 10.83 -33.35
N LEU A 130 -11.14 10.79 -32.76
CA LEU A 130 -9.93 11.42 -33.31
C LEU A 130 -9.54 10.87 -34.68
N GLU A 131 -9.66 9.55 -34.89
CA GLU A 131 -9.29 8.90 -36.16
C GLU A 131 -10.35 9.08 -37.26
N ASN A 132 -11.61 9.33 -36.88
CA ASN A 132 -12.73 9.38 -37.81
C ASN A 132 -13.64 10.59 -37.52
N PRO A 133 -13.12 11.83 -37.67
CA PRO A 133 -13.87 13.04 -37.36
C PRO A 133 -15.11 13.15 -38.25
N GLY A 134 -16.22 13.60 -37.67
CA GLY A 134 -17.51 13.79 -38.37
C GLY A 134 -18.37 12.53 -38.56
N VAL A 135 -17.92 11.36 -38.12
CA VAL A 135 -18.73 10.13 -38.22
C VAL A 135 -19.66 9.99 -37.00
N GLU A 136 -20.97 10.16 -37.21
CA GLU A 136 -21.97 10.20 -36.14
C GLU A 136 -21.97 8.98 -35.20
N LYS A 137 -21.67 7.78 -35.70
CA LYS A 137 -21.69 6.56 -34.87
C LYS A 137 -20.63 6.57 -33.75
N PHE A 138 -19.56 7.36 -33.89
CA PHE A 138 -18.45 7.38 -32.93
C PHE A 138 -18.60 8.48 -31.87
N VAL A 139 -19.39 9.52 -32.15
CA VAL A 139 -19.72 10.57 -31.18
C VAL A 139 -20.91 10.19 -30.29
N ASN A 140 -21.61 9.08 -30.57
CA ASN A 140 -22.76 8.61 -29.80
C ASN A 140 -22.46 7.30 -29.07
N ILE A 141 -22.54 7.31 -27.75
CA ILE A 141 -22.41 6.13 -26.90
C ILE A 141 -23.79 5.78 -26.33
N ARG A 142 -24.38 4.67 -26.77
CA ARG A 142 -25.64 4.17 -26.23
C ARG A 142 -25.41 3.58 -24.83
N LEU A 143 -26.07 4.11 -23.81
CA LEU A 143 -25.89 3.65 -22.43
C LEU A 143 -26.32 2.19 -22.24
N GLY A 144 -27.35 1.73 -22.94
CA GLY A 144 -27.79 0.33 -22.90
C GLY A 144 -26.89 -0.67 -23.63
N ASN A 145 -25.81 -0.22 -24.28
CA ASN A 145 -24.88 -1.13 -24.98
C ASN A 145 -24.14 -2.02 -23.96
N LYS A 146 -24.02 -3.32 -24.26
CA LYS A 146 -23.27 -4.30 -23.45
C LYS A 146 -21.85 -3.83 -23.12
N ALA A 147 -21.13 -3.24 -24.10
CA ALA A 147 -19.79 -2.71 -23.87
C ALA A 147 -19.77 -1.59 -22.82
N TYR A 148 -20.75 -0.68 -22.85
CA TYR A 148 -20.86 0.37 -21.84
C TYR A 148 -21.25 -0.22 -20.48
N GLN A 149 -22.28 -1.06 -20.44
CA GLN A 149 -22.83 -1.65 -19.21
C GLN A 149 -21.82 -2.53 -18.46
N GLU A 150 -20.99 -3.28 -19.17
CA GLU A 150 -20.02 -4.19 -18.54
C GLU A 150 -18.68 -3.52 -18.23
N ARG A 151 -18.27 -2.52 -19.03
CA ARG A 151 -16.91 -1.95 -18.96
C ARG A 151 -16.84 -0.55 -18.38
N ILE A 152 -17.88 0.27 -18.55
CA ILE A 152 -17.90 1.69 -18.15
C ILE A 152 -18.80 1.90 -16.95
N ALA A 153 -20.06 1.46 -17.02
CA ALA A 153 -21.07 1.69 -15.98
C ALA A 153 -20.65 1.23 -14.57
N PRO A 154 -19.90 0.11 -14.38
CA PRO A 154 -19.47 -0.32 -13.06
C PRO A 154 -18.28 0.48 -12.48
N ALA A 155 -17.61 1.29 -13.30
CA ALA A 155 -16.41 2.02 -12.92
C ALA A 155 -16.77 3.42 -12.39
N VAL A 156 -16.50 3.66 -11.10
CA VAL A 156 -16.73 4.95 -10.44
C VAL A 156 -15.81 6.01 -11.05
N GLY A 157 -16.35 7.16 -11.46
CA GLY A 157 -15.59 8.23 -12.12
C GLY A 157 -15.55 8.12 -13.66
N ALA A 158 -15.95 6.97 -14.23
CA ALA A 158 -15.86 6.75 -15.68
C ALA A 158 -16.85 7.61 -16.47
N ARG A 159 -18.06 7.78 -15.93
CA ARG A 159 -19.10 8.62 -16.55
C ARG A 159 -18.73 10.09 -16.40
N GLU A 160 -18.30 10.49 -15.21
CA GLU A 160 -17.85 11.83 -14.89
C GLU A 160 -16.69 12.26 -15.81
N PHE A 161 -15.76 11.34 -16.10
CA PHE A 161 -14.68 11.57 -17.05
C PHE A 161 -15.22 11.82 -18.47
N LEU A 162 -16.15 10.98 -18.95
CA LEU A 162 -16.77 11.18 -20.26
C LEU A 162 -17.49 12.54 -20.35
N GLU A 163 -18.20 12.93 -19.30
CA GLU A 163 -18.88 14.22 -19.24
C GLU A 163 -17.87 15.39 -19.23
N ALA A 164 -16.78 15.28 -18.45
CA ALA A 164 -15.72 16.28 -18.37
C ALA A 164 -15.00 16.52 -19.72
N ILE A 165 -14.78 15.47 -20.51
CA ILE A 165 -14.18 15.61 -21.84
C ILE A 165 -15.17 16.08 -22.91
N GLY A 166 -16.44 16.30 -22.57
CA GLY A 166 -17.43 16.92 -23.45
C GLY A 166 -18.48 15.98 -24.04
N PHE A 167 -18.70 14.80 -23.46
CA PHE A 167 -19.93 14.05 -23.70
C PHE A 167 -21.08 14.63 -22.88
N THR A 168 -22.28 14.68 -23.44
CA THR A 168 -23.48 15.16 -22.74
C THR A 168 -24.58 14.09 -22.76
N PRO A 169 -25.34 13.92 -21.67
CA PRO A 169 -26.44 12.99 -21.63
C PRO A 169 -27.58 13.46 -22.54
N LYS A 170 -28.08 12.58 -23.40
CA LYS A 170 -29.24 12.82 -24.25
C LYS A 170 -30.19 11.62 -24.19
N THR A 171 -31.48 11.88 -24.22
CA THR A 171 -32.50 10.83 -24.37
C THR A 171 -33.19 11.00 -25.71
N ASP A 172 -33.26 9.93 -26.50
CA ASP A 172 -33.95 9.91 -27.79
C ASP A 172 -34.81 8.64 -27.87
N ASN A 173 -36.10 8.80 -28.20
CA ASN A 173 -37.09 7.71 -28.28
C ASN A 173 -37.11 6.74 -27.08
N GLY A 174 -36.83 7.25 -25.87
CA GLY A 174 -36.79 6.45 -24.63
C GLY A 174 -35.46 5.73 -24.38
N GLU A 175 -34.47 5.88 -25.26
CA GLU A 175 -33.12 5.34 -25.09
C GLU A 175 -32.14 6.45 -24.67
N ALA A 176 -31.28 6.15 -23.69
CA ALA A 176 -30.30 7.09 -23.16
C ALA A 176 -28.92 6.93 -23.83
N TYR A 177 -28.32 8.06 -24.14
CA TYR A 177 -27.04 8.20 -24.84
C TYR A 177 -26.13 9.20 -24.13
N LEU A 178 -24.82 9.04 -24.32
CA LEU A 178 -23.82 10.08 -24.15
C LEU A 178 -23.37 10.54 -25.54
N VAL A 179 -23.47 11.84 -25.82
CA VAL A 179 -23.17 12.41 -27.13
C VAL A 179 -22.03 13.40 -27.00
N PHE A 180 -20.96 13.22 -27.76
CA PHE A 180 -19.86 14.18 -27.82
C PHE A 180 -20.31 15.44 -28.56
N THR A 181 -20.33 16.57 -27.87
CA THR A 181 -20.92 17.83 -28.37
C THR A 181 -19.91 18.94 -28.60
N LYS A 182 -18.62 18.73 -28.32
CA LYS A 182 -17.61 19.76 -28.58
C LYS A 182 -17.36 19.94 -30.07
N SER A 183 -17.08 21.18 -30.44
CA SER A 183 -16.73 21.56 -31.81
C SER A 183 -15.33 21.10 -32.23
N SER A 184 -14.47 20.80 -31.26
CA SER A 184 -13.10 20.29 -31.46
C SER A 184 -12.88 19.05 -30.61
N ASP A 185 -12.09 18.11 -31.14
CA ASP A 185 -11.67 16.87 -30.49
C ASP A 185 -10.18 16.89 -30.07
N ALA A 186 -9.46 17.99 -30.34
CA ALA A 186 -8.02 18.07 -30.11
C ALA A 186 -7.60 17.81 -28.65
N HIS A 187 -8.40 18.24 -27.68
CA HIS A 187 -8.13 18.04 -26.24
C HIS A 187 -8.25 16.57 -25.81
N LEU A 188 -8.88 15.71 -26.63
CA LEU A 188 -8.99 14.28 -26.31
C LEU A 188 -7.62 13.59 -26.23
N VAL A 189 -6.61 14.10 -26.95
CA VAL A 189 -5.24 13.55 -26.87
C VAL A 189 -4.67 13.71 -25.47
N GLU A 190 -4.78 14.92 -24.90
CA GLU A 190 -4.33 15.24 -23.55
C GLU A 190 -5.15 14.49 -22.51
N ALA A 191 -6.47 14.42 -22.69
CA ALA A 191 -7.36 13.68 -21.80
C ALA A 191 -7.05 12.17 -21.77
N ILE A 192 -6.74 11.55 -22.92
CA ILE A 192 -6.29 10.15 -22.98
C ILE A 192 -4.96 9.99 -22.23
N GLY A 193 -4.03 10.94 -22.40
CA GLY A 193 -2.76 10.96 -21.66
C GLY A 193 -3.00 10.95 -20.15
N ALA A 194 -3.77 11.90 -19.65
CA ALA A 194 -4.14 12.00 -18.23
C ALA A 194 -4.83 10.72 -17.71
N LEU A 195 -5.72 10.12 -18.50
CA LEU A 195 -6.42 8.89 -18.13
C LEU A 195 -5.49 7.68 -18.00
N ARG A 196 -4.47 7.57 -18.88
CA ARG A 196 -3.52 6.44 -18.89
C ARG A 196 -2.42 6.60 -17.86
N GLU A 197 -1.99 7.82 -17.61
CA GLU A 197 -0.94 8.15 -16.64
C GLU A 197 -1.49 8.47 -15.24
N GLY A 198 -2.81 8.32 -15.07
CA GLY A 198 -3.50 8.59 -13.82
C GLY A 198 -2.93 7.84 -12.62
N GLN A 199 -3.07 8.46 -11.45
CA GLN A 199 -2.63 7.90 -10.17
C GLN A 199 -3.77 7.92 -9.16
N SER A 200 -3.75 6.97 -8.22
CA SER A 200 -4.70 6.97 -7.11
C SER A 200 -4.32 8.01 -6.07
N VAL A 201 -5.32 8.57 -5.40
CA VAL A 201 -5.12 9.44 -4.23
C VAL A 201 -4.31 8.68 -3.17
N PRO A 202 -3.15 9.21 -2.72
CA PRO A 202 -2.31 8.54 -1.75
C PRO A 202 -2.99 8.53 -0.38
N ILE A 203 -3.32 7.33 0.10
CA ILE A 203 -3.86 7.12 1.44
C ILE A 203 -2.72 6.69 2.37
N LYS A 204 -2.48 7.48 3.41
CA LYS A 204 -1.43 7.24 4.41
C LYS A 204 -2.06 6.81 5.74
N VAL A 205 -1.30 6.09 6.55
CA VAL A 205 -1.70 5.78 7.93
C VAL A 205 -1.72 7.07 8.72
N ALA A 206 -2.84 7.38 9.37
CA ALA A 206 -2.91 8.51 10.26
C ALA A 206 -2.05 8.23 11.50
N ARG A 207 -1.18 9.18 11.85
CA ARG A 207 -0.27 9.02 12.99
C ARG A 207 -1.01 8.90 14.31
N ASN A 208 -2.24 9.46 14.38
CA ASN A 208 -3.06 9.48 15.59
C ASN A 208 -2.25 9.95 16.79
N LEU A 209 -1.59 11.11 16.65
CA LEU A 209 -0.70 11.66 17.68
C LEU A 209 -1.45 11.80 19.01
N GLU A 210 -0.98 11.07 20.01
CA GLU A 210 -1.39 11.20 21.40
C GLU A 210 -0.21 11.69 22.22
N VAL A 211 -0.44 12.73 23.03
CA VAL A 211 0.57 13.34 23.88
C VAL A 211 0.22 13.08 25.33
N PHE A 212 1.17 12.51 26.07
CA PHE A 212 1.02 12.17 27.47
C PHE A 212 2.05 12.88 28.33
N ARG A 213 1.65 13.25 29.55
CA ARG A 213 2.54 13.71 30.61
C ARG A 213 2.78 12.59 31.61
N LEU A 214 4.05 12.30 31.88
CA LEU A 214 4.50 11.32 32.86
C LEU A 214 4.64 11.99 34.23
N LYS A 215 4.23 11.29 35.28
CA LYS A 215 4.50 11.71 36.66
C LYS A 215 6.01 11.59 36.94
N PRO A 216 6.59 12.45 37.78
CA PRO A 216 8.01 12.35 38.14
C PRO A 216 8.36 10.94 38.64
N GLY A 217 9.31 10.27 37.98
CA GLY A 217 9.73 8.90 38.31
C GLY A 217 8.87 7.78 37.69
N GLN A 218 7.78 8.09 36.98
CA GLN A 218 7.00 7.09 36.23
C GLN A 218 7.79 6.65 35.00
N GLN A 219 8.09 5.36 34.91
CA GLN A 219 8.61 4.78 33.67
C GLN A 219 7.44 4.44 32.73
N PRO A 220 7.50 4.86 31.46
CA PRO A 220 6.49 4.46 30.48
C PRO A 220 6.54 2.94 30.34
N LYS A 221 5.44 2.27 30.73
CA LYS A 221 5.33 0.81 30.55
C LYS A 221 5.26 0.51 29.06
N ALA A 222 5.94 -0.55 28.62
CA ALA A 222 5.74 -1.10 27.30
C ALA A 222 4.23 -1.37 27.09
N PRO A 223 3.66 -1.06 25.91
CA PRO A 223 2.25 -1.31 25.66
C PRO A 223 1.93 -2.79 25.91
N LYS A 224 0.79 -3.07 26.54
CA LYS A 224 0.38 -4.44 26.86
C LYS A 224 0.09 -5.18 25.55
N LEU A 225 1.03 -6.03 25.15
CA LEU A 225 0.85 -6.94 24.03
C LEU A 225 -0.11 -8.06 24.45
N GLY A 226 -1.02 -8.43 23.56
CA GLY A 226 -2.01 -9.47 23.80
C GLY A 226 -1.36 -10.85 23.91
N PRO A 227 -2.06 -11.84 24.49
CA PRO A 227 -1.55 -13.21 24.60
C PRO A 227 -1.23 -13.83 23.23
N GLU A 228 -1.88 -13.37 22.15
CA GLU A 228 -1.57 -13.74 20.76
C GLU A 228 -0.11 -13.46 20.36
N PHE A 229 0.56 -12.46 20.94
CA PHE A 229 1.98 -12.21 20.70
C PHE A 229 2.88 -13.29 21.31
N PHE A 230 2.44 -13.90 22.42
CA PHE A 230 3.24 -14.84 23.21
C PHE A 230 2.88 -16.31 22.91
N ASN A 231 1.71 -16.56 22.33
CA ASN A 231 1.23 -17.89 21.99
C ASN A 231 1.54 -18.20 20.53
N ARG A 232 2.39 -19.20 20.28
CA ARG A 232 2.55 -19.71 18.92
C ARG A 232 1.23 -20.25 18.41
N THR A 233 0.74 -19.67 17.32
CA THR A 233 -0.50 -20.14 16.68
C THR A 233 -0.30 -21.56 16.11
N THR A 234 -1.39 -22.31 15.95
CA THR A 234 -1.34 -23.63 15.29
C THR A 234 -0.84 -23.53 13.85
N ALA A 235 -1.07 -22.39 13.19
CA ALA A 235 -0.49 -22.03 11.90
C ALA A 235 1.04 -21.86 11.99
N GLU A 236 1.56 -21.14 13.00
CA GLU A 236 3.00 -21.01 13.23
C GLU A 236 3.68 -22.34 13.58
N LEU A 237 3.03 -23.20 14.37
CA LEU A 237 3.56 -24.54 14.69
C LEU A 237 3.60 -25.44 13.45
N LYS A 238 2.55 -25.41 12.62
CA LYS A 238 2.55 -26.12 11.32
C LYS A 238 3.57 -25.52 10.35
N ALA A 239 3.71 -24.19 10.32
CA ALA A 239 4.72 -23.51 9.52
C ALA A 239 6.14 -23.80 10.01
N GLU A 240 6.37 -23.95 11.32
CA GLU A 240 7.66 -24.37 11.88
C GLU A 240 7.97 -25.82 11.52
N GLN A 241 7.01 -26.74 11.68
CA GLN A 241 7.18 -28.14 11.25
C GLN A 241 7.47 -28.22 9.76
N LYS A 242 6.69 -27.53 8.93
CA LYS A 242 6.90 -27.42 7.50
C LYS A 242 8.24 -26.74 7.18
N ASN A 243 8.64 -25.71 7.91
CA ASN A 243 9.94 -25.05 7.71
C ASN A 243 11.10 -25.94 8.12
N ARG A 244 10.96 -26.80 9.14
CA ARG A 244 11.96 -27.81 9.50
C ARG A 244 12.07 -28.89 8.43
N GLU A 245 10.94 -29.40 7.92
CA GLU A 245 10.92 -30.36 6.80
C GLU A 245 11.53 -29.74 5.55
N ILE A 246 11.11 -28.53 5.19
CA ILE A 246 11.67 -27.75 4.09
C ILE A 246 13.16 -27.51 4.35
N GLN A 247 13.62 -27.14 5.55
CA GLN A 247 15.05 -26.93 5.89
C GLN A 247 15.89 -28.18 5.67
N VAL A 248 15.40 -29.34 6.10
CA VAL A 248 16.04 -30.63 5.84
C VAL A 248 16.11 -30.89 4.33
N GLU A 249 15.02 -30.65 3.60
CA GLU A 249 15.01 -30.73 2.14
C GLU A 249 15.92 -29.68 1.46
N ARG A 250 16.06 -28.47 2.03
CA ARG A 250 16.94 -27.39 1.56
C ARG A 250 18.40 -27.80 1.65
N MET A 251 18.78 -28.54 2.70
CA MET A 251 20.15 -29.05 2.88
C MET A 251 20.48 -30.18 1.90
N LEU A 252 19.46 -30.88 1.38
CA LEU A 252 19.62 -32.04 0.51
C LEU A 252 19.54 -31.70 -1.00
N THR A 253 19.08 -30.51 -1.38
CA THR A 253 18.83 -30.14 -2.79
C THR A 253 19.58 -28.88 -3.25
N LEU A 254 20.18 -28.92 -4.44
CA LEU A 254 20.86 -27.76 -5.07
C LEU A 254 19.83 -26.73 -5.54
N ARG A 255 19.98 -25.48 -5.09
CA ARG A 255 18.96 -24.43 -5.28
C ARG A 255 19.40 -23.27 -6.17
N THR A 256 18.49 -22.88 -7.07
CA THR A 256 18.62 -21.69 -7.92
C THR A 256 18.50 -20.40 -7.10
N LYS A 257 19.00 -19.29 -7.66
CA LYS A 257 18.98 -17.96 -7.02
C LYS A 257 17.55 -17.45 -6.75
N GLU A 258 16.61 -17.79 -7.62
CA GLU A 258 15.20 -17.38 -7.52
C GLU A 258 14.45 -18.05 -6.36
N MET A 259 14.73 -19.34 -6.10
CA MET A 259 14.11 -20.04 -4.95
C MET A 259 14.58 -19.46 -3.61
N ARG A 260 15.83 -18.98 -3.52
CA ARG A 260 16.35 -18.31 -2.32
C ARG A 260 15.65 -16.98 -2.05
N GLN A 261 15.43 -16.16 -3.09
CA GLN A 261 14.75 -14.87 -2.96
C GLN A 261 13.27 -15.02 -2.57
N LYS A 262 12.59 -16.06 -3.08
CA LYS A 262 11.17 -16.31 -2.77
C LYS A 262 10.96 -16.82 -1.34
N ASP A 263 11.91 -17.60 -0.82
CA ASP A 263 11.87 -18.13 0.56
C ASP A 263 12.09 -17.04 1.63
N GLU A 264 12.86 -15.97 1.32
CA GLU A 264 13.04 -14.80 2.20
C GLU A 264 11.76 -13.96 2.32
N GLN A 265 10.94 -13.93 1.26
CA GLN A 265 9.68 -13.17 1.24
C GLN A 265 8.55 -13.84 2.04
N LEU A 266 8.56 -15.17 2.15
CA LEU A 266 7.50 -15.96 2.81
C LEU A 266 7.72 -16.14 4.32
N ALA A 267 8.90 -15.82 4.84
CA ALA A 267 9.23 -15.94 6.27
C ALA A 267 8.70 -14.76 7.11
N ASN A 268 8.17 -13.72 6.48
CA ASN A 268 7.86 -12.46 7.15
C ASN A 268 6.38 -12.41 7.57
N TYR A 269 6.02 -13.20 8.58
CA TYR A 269 4.87 -12.87 9.42
C TYR A 269 5.25 -11.63 10.25
N SER A 270 5.17 -10.46 9.62
CA SER A 270 5.38 -9.18 10.27
C SER A 270 4.06 -8.42 10.32
N TYR A 271 3.75 -7.85 11.48
CA TYR A 271 2.65 -6.91 11.66
C TYR A 271 2.59 -5.89 10.51
N LYS A 272 1.40 -5.50 10.04
CA LYS A 272 1.28 -4.43 9.02
C LYS A 272 1.54 -3.05 9.62
N TYR A 273 1.15 -2.86 10.87
CA TYR A 273 1.32 -1.61 11.61
C TYR A 273 2.07 -1.81 12.93
N THR A 274 2.82 -0.79 13.32
CA THR A 274 3.56 -0.70 14.57
C THR A 274 3.18 0.57 15.34
N MET A 275 3.25 0.49 16.67
CA MET A 275 3.07 1.62 17.57
C MET A 275 4.43 2.13 18.04
N ILE A 276 4.75 3.39 17.76
CA ILE A 276 5.98 4.02 18.24
C ILE A 276 5.64 5.00 19.37
N ARG A 277 6.31 4.83 20.51
CA ARG A 277 6.31 5.78 21.62
C ARG A 277 7.65 6.48 21.68
N VAL A 278 7.65 7.79 21.83
CA VAL A 278 8.88 8.58 21.96
C VAL A 278 8.81 9.39 23.25
N ARG A 279 9.78 9.16 24.13
CA ARG A 279 9.96 9.96 25.34
C ARG A 279 10.71 11.23 24.99
N LEU A 280 10.09 12.36 25.28
CA LEU A 280 10.66 13.70 25.11
C LEU A 280 11.24 14.21 26.44
N PRO A 281 12.07 15.26 26.41
CA PRO A 281 12.42 16.05 27.60
C PRO A 281 11.16 16.57 28.32
N GLY A 282 11.30 16.98 29.59
CA GLY A 282 10.17 17.55 30.35
C GLY A 282 9.09 16.55 30.78
N ASN A 283 9.40 15.24 30.79
CA ASN A 283 8.48 14.15 31.14
C ASN A 283 7.27 14.02 30.19
N TYR A 284 7.43 14.39 28.93
CA TYR A 284 6.43 14.14 27.91
C TYR A 284 6.68 12.82 27.17
N LEU A 285 5.60 12.18 26.72
CA LEU A 285 5.60 10.96 25.94
C LEU A 285 4.63 11.14 24.78
N ILE A 286 5.13 11.06 23.56
CA ILE A 286 4.27 11.04 22.37
C ILE A 286 4.10 9.61 21.86
N GLN A 287 2.94 9.32 21.31
CA GLN A 287 2.59 8.03 20.73
C GLN A 287 2.03 8.23 19.33
N GLY A 288 2.44 7.39 18.39
CA GLY A 288 1.88 7.37 17.04
C GLY A 288 1.89 5.99 16.39
N VAL A 289 1.02 5.82 15.41
CA VAL A 289 0.85 4.59 14.62
C VAL A 289 1.55 4.74 13.27
N PHE A 290 2.29 3.71 12.86
CA PHE A 290 3.09 3.67 11.63
C PHE A 290 2.88 2.35 10.91
N GLY A 291 3.04 2.33 9.58
CA GLY A 291 3.22 1.10 8.81
C GLY A 291 4.61 0.49 9.06
N CYS A 292 4.70 -0.84 9.17
CA CYS A 292 5.97 -1.51 9.43
C CYS A 292 7.00 -1.38 8.30
N HIS A 293 6.54 -1.07 7.08
CA HIS A 293 7.38 -0.85 5.91
C HIS A 293 7.73 0.63 5.69
N GLU A 294 7.26 1.54 6.54
CA GLU A 294 7.65 2.94 6.46
C GLU A 294 9.13 3.12 6.85
N PRO A 295 9.84 4.07 6.22
CA PRO A 295 11.21 4.39 6.58
C PRO A 295 11.27 5.07 7.94
N PHE A 296 12.39 4.90 8.65
CA PHE A 296 12.61 5.55 9.95
C PHE A 296 12.60 7.08 9.88
N SER A 297 12.93 7.67 8.72
CA SER A 297 12.78 9.12 8.47
C SER A 297 11.37 9.63 8.77
N ALA A 298 10.33 8.81 8.56
CA ALA A 298 8.95 9.17 8.87
C ALA A 298 8.71 9.35 10.38
N VAL A 299 9.40 8.58 11.23
CA VAL A 299 9.34 8.72 12.70
C VAL A 299 10.06 9.99 13.13
N ARG A 300 11.20 10.32 12.53
CA ARG A 300 11.92 11.58 12.80
C ARG A 300 11.05 12.80 12.45
N LEU A 301 10.41 12.79 11.27
CA LEU A 301 9.50 13.86 10.85
C LEU A 301 8.33 14.01 11.83
N PHE A 302 7.73 12.90 12.26
CA PHE A 302 6.66 12.89 13.25
C PHE A 302 7.08 13.46 14.62
N VAL A 303 8.30 13.15 15.07
CA VAL A 303 8.83 13.73 16.31
C VAL A 303 9.05 15.22 16.12
N SER A 304 9.69 15.63 15.02
CA SER A 304 9.94 17.04 14.71
C SER A 304 8.66 17.88 14.62
N SER A 305 7.60 17.34 14.02
CA SER A 305 6.29 18.02 13.95
C SER A 305 5.61 18.18 15.30
N ALA A 306 5.90 17.31 16.27
CA ALA A 306 5.33 17.40 17.62
C ALA A 306 6.11 18.33 18.57
N LEU A 307 7.33 18.72 18.20
CA LEU A 307 8.20 19.59 18.98
C LEU A 307 7.88 21.07 18.74
N SER A 308 8.20 21.93 19.71
CA SER A 308 8.15 23.38 19.54
C SER A 308 9.07 23.82 18.38
N PRO A 309 8.77 24.94 17.67
CA PRO A 309 9.57 25.39 16.54
C PRO A 309 11.06 25.60 16.87
N SER A 310 11.36 26.00 18.11
CA SER A 310 12.72 26.15 18.65
C SER A 310 13.46 24.81 18.67
N LEU A 311 12.83 23.75 19.15
CA LEU A 311 13.40 22.41 19.26
C LEU A 311 13.34 21.60 17.96
N ALA A 312 12.35 21.86 17.11
CA ALA A 312 12.17 21.18 15.83
C ALA A 312 13.33 21.45 14.86
N THR A 313 13.97 22.62 14.97
CA THR A 313 15.17 23.00 14.18
C THR A 313 16.48 22.49 14.77
N ALA A 314 16.47 22.00 16.01
CA ALA A 314 17.65 21.51 16.69
C ALA A 314 18.03 20.10 16.22
N GLU A 315 19.34 19.79 16.24
CA GLU A 315 19.79 18.43 15.99
C GLU A 315 19.44 17.52 17.17
N PHE A 316 18.68 16.47 16.86
CA PHE A 316 18.29 15.45 17.84
C PHE A 316 18.55 14.04 17.35
N THR A 317 18.78 13.15 18.32
CA THR A 317 18.97 11.72 18.09
C THR A 317 17.88 10.92 18.79
N LEU A 318 17.42 9.85 18.14
CA LEU A 318 16.47 8.90 18.70
C LEU A 318 17.22 7.64 19.07
N ARG A 319 17.10 7.23 20.33
CA ARG A 319 17.71 6.00 20.84
C ARG A 319 16.66 4.97 21.24
N ASP A 320 16.99 3.70 21.04
CA ASP A 320 16.16 2.60 21.48
C ASP A 320 16.22 2.38 23.01
N ALA A 321 15.55 1.33 23.49
CA ALA A 321 15.55 0.98 24.92
C ALA A 321 16.94 0.56 25.45
N VAL A 322 17.87 0.17 24.57
CA VAL A 322 19.25 -0.23 24.90
C VAL A 322 20.22 0.96 24.74
N SER A 323 19.70 2.16 24.43
CA SER A 323 20.47 3.36 24.12
C SER A 323 21.38 3.22 22.89
N GLN A 324 21.04 2.32 21.95
CA GLN A 324 21.64 2.30 20.62
C GLN A 324 21.00 3.39 19.75
N MET A 325 21.83 4.06 18.97
CA MET A 325 21.36 5.04 18.00
C MET A 325 20.79 4.33 16.78
N VAL A 326 19.64 4.79 16.32
CA VAL A 326 19.09 4.38 15.03
C VAL A 326 19.68 5.32 13.97
N GLU A 327 20.73 4.86 13.30
CA GLU A 327 21.48 5.69 12.33
C GLU A 327 20.88 5.65 10.92
N ASP A 328 20.29 4.51 10.53
CA ASP A 328 19.79 4.30 9.17
C ASP A 328 18.35 4.77 8.98
N GLU A 329 18.18 6.00 8.48
CA GLU A 329 16.86 6.60 8.25
C GLU A 329 16.05 5.97 7.10
N ASN A 330 16.73 5.25 6.20
CA ASN A 330 16.12 4.62 5.03
C ASN A 330 15.61 3.21 5.30
N LEU A 331 16.02 2.59 6.40
CA LEU A 331 15.56 1.26 6.77
C LEU A 331 14.12 1.31 7.27
N SER A 332 13.37 0.26 6.95
CA SER A 332 11.99 0.14 7.41
C SER A 332 11.91 -0.18 8.91
N LEU A 333 10.83 0.22 9.56
CA LEU A 333 10.61 -0.06 11.00
C LEU A 333 10.64 -1.56 11.33
N ALA A 334 10.22 -2.43 10.41
CA ALA A 334 10.34 -3.88 10.54
C ALA A 334 11.80 -4.35 10.54
N GLN A 335 12.65 -3.80 9.65
CA GLN A 335 14.07 -4.15 9.58
C GLN A 335 14.84 -3.68 10.81
N LEU A 336 14.41 -2.56 11.41
CA LEU A 336 14.97 -2.03 12.64
C LEU A 336 14.43 -2.71 13.91
N SER A 337 13.62 -3.77 13.77
CA SER A 337 12.99 -4.48 14.90
C SER A 337 12.16 -3.57 15.82
N LEU A 338 11.57 -2.51 15.26
CA LEU A 338 10.70 -1.56 15.96
C LEU A 338 9.21 -1.98 15.92
N ALA A 339 8.89 -3.06 15.22
CA ALA A 339 7.58 -3.70 15.20
C ALA A 339 7.51 -4.86 16.21
N PRO A 340 6.35 -5.11 16.85
CA PRO A 340 5.04 -4.44 16.71
C PRO A 340 4.85 -3.15 17.52
N ALA A 341 5.72 -2.89 18.48
CA ALA A 341 5.70 -1.68 19.27
C ALA A 341 7.08 -1.38 19.83
N ALA A 342 7.49 -0.12 19.82
CA ALA A 342 8.78 0.31 20.34
C ALA A 342 8.69 1.59 21.18
N LEU A 343 9.61 1.71 22.12
CA LEU A 343 9.83 2.91 22.92
C LEU A 343 11.19 3.50 22.57
N LEU A 344 11.19 4.75 22.10
CA LEU A 344 12.37 5.52 21.77
C LEU A 344 12.56 6.67 22.77
N HIS A 345 13.79 7.11 22.90
CA HIS A 345 14.19 8.24 23.74
C HIS A 345 14.78 9.33 22.87
N LEU A 346 14.19 10.52 22.94
CA LEU A 346 14.73 11.72 22.29
C LEU A 346 15.88 12.27 23.11
N ILE A 347 17.03 12.49 22.47
CA ILE A 347 18.19 13.14 23.04
C ILE A 347 18.57 14.32 22.15
N LEU A 348 18.49 15.51 22.73
CA LEU A 348 18.85 16.77 22.09
C LEU A 348 20.35 17.03 22.25
N ALA A 349 20.98 17.63 21.24
CA ALA A 349 22.37 18.05 21.33
C ALA A 349 22.57 19.20 22.33
N ASP A 350 21.60 20.12 22.39
CA ASP A 350 21.60 21.27 23.29
C ASP A 350 20.76 21.00 24.55
N THR A 351 21.31 21.30 25.73
CA THR A 351 20.73 20.96 27.05
C THR A 351 19.99 22.13 27.72
N ASN A 352 19.97 23.32 27.11
CA ASN A 352 19.21 24.47 27.62
C ASN A 352 17.77 24.41 27.09
N ILE A 353 16.98 23.51 27.67
CA ILE A 353 15.59 23.29 27.30
C ILE A 353 14.73 23.90 28.40
N ASP A 354 13.85 24.84 28.06
CA ASP A 354 12.78 25.23 28.95
C ASP A 354 11.77 24.08 29.00
N GLU A 355 11.52 23.50 30.18
CA GLU A 355 10.58 22.38 30.35
C GLU A 355 9.15 22.73 29.90
N GLY A 356 8.83 24.03 29.78
CA GLY A 356 7.57 24.54 29.25
C GLY A 356 7.47 24.59 27.72
N ASP A 357 8.60 24.61 26.99
CA ASP A 357 8.66 24.86 25.53
C ASP A 357 9.19 23.64 24.76
N VAL A 358 8.68 22.46 25.08
CA VAL A 358 9.10 21.20 24.43
C VAL A 358 8.14 20.77 23.32
N ILE A 359 6.84 21.00 23.50
CA ILE A 359 5.79 20.55 22.59
C ILE A 359 5.24 21.76 21.84
N ALA A 360 4.88 21.60 20.56
CA ALA A 360 4.24 22.67 19.81
C ALA A 360 2.92 23.12 20.45
N ASP A 361 2.66 24.42 20.45
CA ASP A 361 1.49 25.04 21.11
C ASP A 361 0.16 24.38 20.73
N GLU A 362 0.03 23.93 19.48
CA GLU A 362 -1.14 23.24 18.93
C GLU A 362 -1.48 21.91 19.63
N TYR A 363 -0.50 21.27 20.28
CA TYR A 363 -0.69 20.00 20.99
C TYR A 363 -0.77 20.15 22.51
N VAL A 364 -0.54 21.35 23.06
CA VAL A 364 -0.54 21.57 24.52
C VAL A 364 -1.90 21.26 25.14
N GLU A 365 -3.00 21.62 24.46
CA GLU A 365 -4.36 21.32 24.93
C GLU A 365 -4.73 19.83 24.81
N ARG A 366 -3.95 19.05 24.04
CA ARG A 366 -4.18 17.61 23.81
C ARG A 366 -3.43 16.72 24.80
N ILE A 367 -2.64 17.30 25.72
CA ILE A 367 -1.84 16.57 26.71
C ILE A 367 -2.76 15.87 27.71
N ARG A 368 -2.59 14.55 27.86
CA ARG A 368 -3.30 13.71 28.85
C ARG A 368 -2.33 13.17 29.90
N GLU A 369 -2.81 12.85 31.11
CA GLU A 369 -1.98 12.07 32.05
C GLU A 369 -1.89 10.61 31.57
N LEU A 370 -0.70 10.01 31.64
CA LEU A 370 -0.55 8.58 31.40
C LEU A 370 -1.03 7.80 32.63
N GLU A 371 -2.15 7.07 32.49
CA GLU A 371 -2.72 6.20 33.54
C GLU A 371 -1.80 5.05 34.00
#